data_AF-A0AAU9HBZ8-F1
#
_entry.id   AF-A0AAU9HBZ8-F1
#
_cell.length_a   1.000
_cell.length_b   1.000
_cell.length_c   1.000
_cell.angle_alpha   90.00
_cell.angle_beta   90.00
_cell.angle_gamma   90.00
#
_symmetry.space_group_name_H-M   'P 1'
#
loop_
_entity.id
_entity.type
_entity.pdbx_description
1 polymer ?
#
loop_
_entity_poly.entity_id
_entity_poly.type
_entity_poly.pdbx_seq_one_letter_code
_entity_poly.pdbx_strand_id
1 'polypeptide(L)'
;MKNIENAWAVNESLLQSYRSTFIASQSFLLVVGSILLNDDIKPCWLLGFVSISALVMIWIVWFRVVVSRARAVDYYKFQLVTEVAAHPDFCKSEEAYISNKDAREKMNVAAGKRNWRLTRKKVDLFLPVLFSIIWGTLIYAKYYA
;
A
#
# COMPACT_ATOMS: atom_id res chain seq x y z
N MET A 1 28.63 1.64 -1.31
CA MET A 1 27.53 1.20 -2.21
C MET A 1 26.85 -0.09 -1.74
N LYS A 2 27.58 -1.17 -1.42
CA LYS A 2 27.01 -2.46 -0.93
C LYS A 2 25.95 -2.34 0.20
N ASN A 3 26.12 -1.41 1.14
CA ASN A 3 25.14 -1.18 2.21
C ASN A 3 23.81 -0.58 1.72
N ILE A 4 23.83 0.26 0.68
CA ILE A 4 22.63 0.91 0.12
C ILE A 4 21.86 -0.09 -0.75
N GLU A 5 22.57 -0.94 -1.51
CA GLU A 5 21.95 -2.02 -2.29
C GLU A 5 21.24 -3.02 -1.39
N ASN A 6 21.89 -3.44 -0.31
CA ASN A 6 21.29 -4.30 0.69
C ASN A 6 20.07 -3.64 1.36
N ALA A 7 20.18 -2.36 1.75
CA ALA A 7 19.06 -1.63 2.36
C ALA A 7 17.87 -1.49 1.40
N TRP A 8 18.12 -1.24 0.11
CA TRP A 8 17.09 -1.22 -0.92
C TRP A 8 16.42 -2.60 -1.06
N ALA A 9 17.21 -3.66 -1.20
CA ALA A 9 16.70 -5.02 -1.38
C ALA A 9 15.84 -5.48 -0.20
N VAL A 10 16.26 -5.18 1.03
CA VAL A 10 15.49 -5.46 2.25
C VAL A 10 14.16 -4.71 2.24
N ASN A 11 14.17 -3.40 1.95
CA ASN A 11 12.94 -2.61 1.93
C ASN A 11 11.98 -3.02 0.80
N GLU A 12 12.48 -3.39 -0.37
CA GLU A 12 11.65 -3.92 -1.47
C GLU A 12 11.03 -5.27 -1.07
N SER A 13 11.82 -6.18 -0.48
CA SER A 13 11.32 -7.47 0.02
C SER A 13 10.21 -7.29 1.07
N LEU A 14 10.42 -6.38 2.03
CA LEU A 14 9.41 -6.04 3.04
C LEU A 14 8.13 -5.50 2.39
N LEU A 15 8.25 -4.57 1.43
CA LEU A 15 7.10 -4.01 0.70
C LEU A 15 6.28 -5.11 0.00
N GLN A 16 6.95 -6.06 -0.65
CA GLN A 16 6.27 -7.20 -1.32
C GLN A 16 5.62 -8.14 -0.30
N SER A 17 6.28 -8.40 0.83
CA SER A 17 5.71 -9.18 1.92
C SER A 17 4.42 -8.56 2.46
N TYR A 18 4.39 -7.25 2.74
CA TYR A 18 3.18 -6.55 3.17
C TYR A 18 2.04 -6.61 2.14
N ARG A 19 2.35 -6.56 0.84
CA ARG A 19 1.34 -6.76 -0.22
C ARG A 19 0.76 -8.17 -0.19
N SER A 20 1.61 -9.19 -0.03
CA SER A 20 1.19 -10.58 0.03
C SER A 20 0.32 -10.87 1.26
N THR A 21 0.74 -10.43 2.45
CA THR A 21 -0.02 -10.59 3.71
C THR A 21 -1.40 -9.93 3.61
N PHE A 22 -1.48 -8.78 2.94
CA PHE A 22 -2.75 -8.10 2.72
C PHE A 22 -3.72 -8.91 1.87
N ILE A 23 -3.27 -9.41 0.73
CA ILE A 23 -4.10 -10.25 -0.15
C ILE A 23 -4.62 -11.46 0.64
N ALA A 24 -3.76 -12.14 1.40
CA ALA A 24 -4.18 -13.25 2.25
C ALA A 24 -5.24 -12.85 3.28
N SER A 25 -5.02 -11.74 4.00
CA SER A 25 -5.96 -11.25 5.02
C SER A 25 -7.33 -10.85 4.43
N GLN A 26 -7.34 -10.20 3.28
CA GLN A 26 -8.59 -9.81 2.61
C GLN A 26 -9.32 -11.00 2.03
N SER A 27 -8.61 -11.96 1.43
CA SER A 27 -9.21 -13.21 0.96
C SER A 27 -9.88 -13.98 2.10
N PHE A 28 -9.25 -14.06 3.28
CA PHE A 28 -9.86 -14.67 4.46
C PHE A 28 -11.15 -13.95 4.87
N LEU A 29 -11.13 -12.62 4.99
CA LEU A 29 -12.32 -11.84 5.36
C LEU A 29 -13.43 -11.97 4.30
N LEU A 30 -13.09 -12.03 3.01
CA LEU A 30 -14.06 -12.24 1.94
C LEU A 30 -14.72 -13.62 2.03
N VAL A 31 -13.98 -14.67 2.38
CA VAL A 31 -14.55 -16.01 2.63
C VAL A 31 -15.53 -15.97 3.81
N VAL A 32 -15.18 -15.27 4.89
CA VAL A 32 -16.11 -15.04 5.99
C VAL A 32 -17.34 -14.27 5.50
N GLY A 33 -17.15 -13.20 4.73
CA GLY A 33 -18.23 -12.40 4.15
C GLY A 33 -19.17 -13.19 3.25
N SER A 34 -18.67 -14.10 2.42
CA SER A 34 -19.50 -14.93 1.54
C SER A 34 -20.31 -15.96 2.33
N ILE A 35 -19.76 -16.52 3.41
CA ILE A 35 -20.51 -17.40 4.33
C ILE A 35 -21.65 -16.63 5.04
N LEU A 36 -21.47 -15.34 5.30
CA LEU A 36 -22.50 -14.49 5.89
C LEU A 36 -23.61 -14.11 4.89
N LEU A 37 -23.37 -14.25 3.59
CA LEU A 37 -24.35 -13.93 2.55
C LEU A 37 -25.52 -14.94 2.53
N ASN A 38 -25.20 -16.23 2.58
CA ASN A 38 -26.10 -17.34 2.25
C ASN A 38 -27.18 -17.71 3.28
N ASP A 39 -27.18 -17.12 4.48
CA ASP A 39 -28.17 -17.41 5.51
C ASP A 39 -29.09 -16.22 5.78
N ASP A 40 -30.40 -16.41 5.60
CA ASP A 40 -31.43 -15.44 5.98
C ASP A 40 -31.53 -15.24 7.50
N ILE A 41 -31.00 -16.19 8.26
CA ILE A 41 -30.97 -16.15 9.74
C ILE A 41 -29.88 -15.19 10.25
N LYS A 42 -28.83 -14.95 9.45
CA LYS A 42 -27.70 -14.12 9.88
C LYS A 42 -28.04 -12.64 9.71
N PRO A 43 -27.88 -11.82 10.77
CA PRO A 43 -28.32 -10.45 10.72
C PRO A 43 -27.40 -9.60 9.83
N CYS A 44 -27.99 -8.71 9.02
CA CYS A 44 -27.26 -7.87 8.05
C CYS A 44 -26.17 -6.99 8.70
N TRP A 45 -26.35 -6.60 9.97
CA TRP A 45 -25.35 -5.82 10.69
C TRP A 45 -24.01 -6.55 10.83
N LEU A 46 -24.01 -7.89 10.88
CA LEU A 46 -22.79 -8.69 11.02
C LEU A 46 -21.93 -8.61 9.74
N LEU A 47 -22.55 -8.74 8.56
CA LEU A 47 -21.85 -8.51 7.29
C LEU A 47 -21.36 -7.07 7.18
N GLY A 48 -22.17 -6.10 7.61
CA GLY A 48 -21.77 -4.69 7.68
C GLY A 48 -20.52 -4.49 8.54
N PHE A 49 -20.47 -5.08 9.73
CA PHE A 49 -19.32 -5.02 10.63
C PHE A 49 -18.05 -5.62 10.00
N VAL A 50 -18.15 -6.82 9.42
CA VAL A 50 -17.01 -7.46 8.75
C VAL A 50 -16.54 -6.61 7.57
N SER A 51 -17.44 -6.07 6.77
CA SER A 51 -17.09 -5.22 5.63
C SER A 51 -16.40 -3.93 6.07
N ILE A 52 -16.92 -3.25 7.10
CA ILE A 52 -16.31 -2.02 7.65
C ILE A 52 -14.92 -2.31 8.19
N SER A 53 -14.76 -3.38 8.97
CA SER A 53 -13.45 -3.77 9.51
C SER A 53 -12.44 -4.08 8.39
N ALA A 54 -12.88 -4.78 7.33
CA ALA A 54 -12.06 -5.02 6.16
C ALA A 54 -11.65 -3.72 5.46
N LEU A 55 -12.58 -2.79 5.23
CA LEU A 55 -12.30 -1.47 4.62
C LEU A 55 -11.34 -0.63 5.47
N VAL A 56 -11.48 -0.67 6.80
CA VAL A 56 -10.54 -0.01 7.73
C VAL A 56 -9.15 -0.63 7.61
N MET A 57 -9.05 -1.96 7.57
CA MET A 57 -7.77 -2.64 7.35
C MET A 57 -7.13 -2.25 6.00
N ILE A 58 -7.93 -2.08 4.94
CA ILE A 58 -7.46 -1.64 3.63
C ILE A 58 -6.91 -0.22 3.70
N TRP A 59 -7.74 0.76 4.08
CA TRP A 59 -7.43 2.17 3.87
C TRP A 59 -6.62 2.81 5.00
N ILE A 60 -6.87 2.39 6.24
CA ILE A 60 -6.21 2.98 7.41
C ILE A 60 -4.91 2.26 7.73
N VAL A 61 -4.91 0.93 7.66
CA VAL A 61 -3.73 0.13 8.03
C VAL A 61 -2.85 -0.10 6.81
N TRP A 62 -3.32 -0.90 5.86
CA TRP A 62 -2.48 -1.38 4.77
C TRP A 62 -2.00 -0.26 3.85
N PHE A 63 -2.91 0.59 3.35
CA PHE A 63 -2.55 1.63 2.40
C PHE A 63 -1.52 2.59 2.98
N ARG A 64 -1.66 2.98 4.26
CA ARG A 64 -0.69 3.84 4.94
C ARG A 64 0.66 3.16 5.10
N VAL A 65 0.69 1.89 5.50
CA VAL A 65 1.93 1.11 5.67
C VAL A 65 2.65 0.96 4.33
N VAL A 66 1.94 0.55 3.27
CA VAL A 66 2.51 0.38 1.92
C VAL A 66 3.03 1.69 1.36
N VAL A 67 2.29 2.80 1.51
CA VAL A 67 2.77 4.12 1.07
C VAL A 67 4.04 4.53 1.82
N SER A 68 4.11 4.28 3.13
CA SER A 68 5.32 4.58 3.92
C SER A 68 6.52 3.75 3.45
N ARG A 69 6.35 2.43 3.31
CA ARG A 69 7.40 1.52 2.83
C ARG A 69 7.81 1.81 1.39
N ALA A 70 6.87 2.15 0.52
CA ALA A 70 7.17 2.58 -0.85
C ALA A 70 8.06 3.83 -0.86
N ARG A 71 7.89 4.78 0.07
CA ARG A 71 8.77 5.94 0.19
C ARG A 71 10.18 5.55 0.64
N ALA A 72 10.32 4.63 1.60
CA ALA A 72 11.63 4.09 2.01
C ALA A 72 12.36 3.45 0.83
N VAL A 73 11.66 2.62 0.06
CA VAL A 73 12.22 1.99 -1.15
C VAL A 73 12.60 3.04 -2.19
N ASP A 74 11.74 4.04 -2.44
CA ASP A 74 12.03 5.15 -3.36
C ASP A 74 13.32 5.86 -2.94
N TYR A 75 13.51 6.14 -1.64
CA TYR A 75 14.70 6.78 -1.10
C TYR A 75 15.98 6.00 -1.43
N TYR A 76 16.07 4.73 -1.04
CA TYR A 76 17.26 3.93 -1.32
C TYR A 76 17.48 3.72 -2.82
N LYS A 77 16.40 3.57 -3.60
CA LYS A 77 16.51 3.46 -5.05
C LYS A 77 17.05 4.76 -5.67
N PHE A 78 16.68 5.92 -5.15
CA PHE A 78 17.26 7.18 -5.62
C PHE A 78 18.74 7.31 -5.28
N GLN A 79 19.17 6.82 -4.11
CA GLN A 79 20.58 6.80 -3.76
C GLN A 79 21.42 5.87 -4.65
N LEU A 80 20.81 4.82 -5.20
CA LEU A 80 21.48 3.89 -6.12
C LEU A 80 21.58 4.41 -7.55
N VAL A 81 20.55 5.11 -8.03
CA VAL A 81 20.45 5.49 -9.46
C VAL A 81 20.69 6.98 -9.71
N THR A 82 21.12 7.73 -8.69
CA THR A 82 21.47 9.15 -8.80
C THR A 82 22.76 9.38 -8.03
N GLU A 83 23.68 10.15 -8.58
CA GLU A 83 24.85 10.60 -7.84
C GLU A 83 24.42 11.59 -6.75
N VAL A 84 24.10 11.07 -5.56
CA VAL A 84 23.66 11.88 -4.41
C VAL A 84 24.72 12.92 -4.03
N ALA A 85 26.01 12.61 -4.25
CA ALA A 85 27.11 13.53 -4.01
C ALA A 85 27.05 14.80 -4.89
N ALA A 86 26.40 14.74 -6.05
CA ALA A 86 26.21 15.88 -6.95
C ALA A 86 25.00 16.76 -6.56
N HIS A 87 24.21 16.35 -5.56
CA HIS A 87 22.98 17.04 -5.15
C HIS A 87 22.95 17.30 -3.64
N PRO A 88 23.54 18.41 -3.16
CA PRO A 88 23.62 18.73 -1.72
C PRO A 88 22.25 18.94 -1.06
N ASP A 89 21.21 19.26 -1.85
CA ASP A 89 19.85 19.50 -1.38
C ASP A 89 19.06 18.20 -1.10
N PHE A 90 19.64 17.04 -1.37
CA PHE A 90 18.97 15.76 -1.15
C PHE A 90 18.87 15.45 0.34
N CYS A 91 17.80 14.76 0.72
CA CYS A 91 17.62 14.25 2.07
C CYS A 91 18.79 13.34 2.43
N LYS A 92 19.46 13.65 3.54
CA LYS A 92 20.58 12.86 4.07
C LYS A 92 20.14 11.60 4.82
N SER A 93 18.87 11.52 5.21
CA SER A 93 18.29 10.38 5.93
C SER A 93 16.96 9.93 5.32
N GLU A 94 16.67 8.63 5.50
CA GLU A 94 15.40 8.01 5.08
C GLU A 94 14.21 8.68 5.76
N GLU A 95 14.30 8.91 7.07
CA GLU A 95 13.23 9.52 7.86
C GLU A 95 12.86 10.92 7.38
N ALA A 96 13.86 11.74 7.01
CA ALA A 96 13.63 13.06 6.44
C ALA A 96 12.85 12.97 5.12
N TYR A 97 13.16 11.98 4.28
CA TYR A 97 12.45 11.76 3.01
C TYR A 97 11.00 11.25 3.21
N ILE A 98 10.77 10.41 4.22
CA ILE A 98 9.44 9.87 4.51
C ILE A 98 8.52 10.95 5.10
N SER A 99 9.05 11.71 6.08
CA SER A 99 8.30 12.70 6.87
C SER A 99 8.11 14.03 6.15
N ASN A 100 9.14 14.54 5.46
CA ASN A 100 9.10 15.85 4.83
C ASN A 100 8.62 15.77 3.38
N LYS A 101 7.43 16.30 3.12
CA LYS A 101 6.83 16.31 1.77
C LYS A 101 7.64 17.16 0.79
N ASP A 102 8.10 18.33 1.22
CA ASP A 102 8.76 19.31 0.36
C ASP A 102 10.15 18.82 -0.04
N ALA A 103 10.90 18.28 0.92
CA ALA A 103 12.22 17.69 0.66
C ALA A 103 12.12 16.47 -0.28
N ARG A 104 11.07 15.65 -0.10
CA ARG A 104 10.76 14.55 -1.02
C ARG A 104 10.44 15.05 -2.42
N GLU A 105 9.66 16.12 -2.56
CA GLU A 105 9.29 16.67 -3.86
C GLU A 105 10.52 17.19 -4.63
N LYS A 106 11.43 17.90 -3.95
CA LYS A 106 12.70 18.36 -4.54
C LYS A 106 13.53 17.19 -5.07
N MET A 107 13.72 16.14 -4.28
CA MET A 107 14.43 14.92 -4.74
C MET A 107 13.71 14.23 -5.90
N ASN A 108 12.38 14.20 -5.88
CA ASN A 108 11.57 13.57 -6.93
C ASN A 108 11.66 14.28 -8.27
N VAL A 109 11.68 15.62 -8.24
CA VAL A 109 11.83 16.45 -9.44
C VAL A 109 13.23 16.26 -10.01
N ALA A 110 14.26 16.35 -9.15
CA ALA A 110 15.67 16.19 -9.56
C ALA A 110 15.94 14.79 -10.15
N ALA A 111 15.35 13.74 -9.59
CA ALA A 111 15.54 12.37 -10.09
C ALA A 111 14.67 12.00 -11.32
N GLY A 112 13.81 12.92 -11.77
CA GLY A 112 12.92 12.76 -12.93
C GLY A 112 11.68 11.89 -12.67
N LYS A 113 10.65 12.06 -13.53
CA LYS A 113 9.46 11.20 -13.54
C LYS A 113 9.84 9.81 -14.07
N ARG A 114 10.09 8.85 -13.17
CA ARG A 114 10.43 7.48 -13.56
C ARG A 114 9.21 6.54 -13.60
N ASN A 115 9.13 5.72 -14.66
CA ASN A 115 8.00 4.81 -14.93
C ASN A 115 7.70 3.84 -13.79
N TRP A 116 8.72 3.33 -13.11
CA TRP A 116 8.55 2.37 -12.01
C TRP A 116 7.74 2.93 -10.82
N ARG A 117 7.74 4.24 -10.61
CA ARG A 117 6.95 4.90 -9.54
C ARG A 117 5.47 5.00 -9.89
N LEU A 118 5.17 5.28 -11.16
CA LEU A 118 3.80 5.31 -11.65
C LEU A 118 3.20 3.92 -11.62
N THR A 119 3.92 2.90 -12.09
CA THR A 119 3.47 1.51 -12.01
C THR A 119 3.22 1.08 -10.56
N ARG A 120 4.13 1.41 -9.64
CA ARG A 120 3.97 1.13 -8.21
C ARG A 120 2.73 1.77 -7.62
N LYS A 121 2.54 3.08 -7.81
CA LYS A 121 1.35 3.80 -7.32
C LYS A 121 0.06 3.22 -7.90
N LYS A 122 0.07 2.82 -9.17
CA LYS A 122 -1.08 2.16 -9.80
C LYS A 122 -1.39 0.83 -9.11
N VAL A 123 -0.40 -0.05 -8.90
CA VAL A 123 -0.61 -1.34 -8.23
C VAL A 123 -1.08 -1.15 -6.78
N ASP A 124 -0.42 -0.25 -6.04
CA ASP A 124 -0.71 0.01 -4.62
C ASP A 124 -2.07 0.68 -4.41
N LEU A 125 -2.64 1.34 -5.43
CA LEU A 125 -3.99 1.91 -5.39
C LEU A 125 -5.05 1.00 -6.03
N PHE A 126 -4.68 0.22 -7.02
CA PHE A 126 -5.62 -0.65 -7.74
C PHE A 126 -6.13 -1.77 -6.84
N LEU A 127 -5.23 -2.45 -6.10
CA LEU A 127 -5.59 -3.49 -5.14
C LEU A 127 -6.63 -3.05 -4.10
N PRO A 128 -6.43 -1.97 -3.32
CA PRO A 128 -7.39 -1.56 -2.30
C PRO A 128 -8.74 -1.12 -2.89
N VAL A 129 -8.73 -0.49 -4.07
CA VAL A 129 -9.96 -0.12 -4.79
C VAL A 129 -10.72 -1.38 -5.22
N LEU A 130 -10.05 -2.37 -5.80
CA LEU A 130 -10.66 -3.62 -6.22
C LEU A 130 -11.34 -4.35 -5.05
N PHE A 131 -10.65 -4.51 -3.93
CA PHE A 131 -11.25 -5.12 -2.73
C PHE A 131 -12.40 -4.29 -2.15
N SER A 132 -12.32 -2.96 -2.20
CA SER A 132 -13.41 -2.09 -1.75
C SER A 132 -14.67 -2.26 -2.61
N ILE A 133 -14.51 -2.42 -3.93
CA ILE A 133 -15.63 -2.70 -4.85
C ILE A 133 -16.25 -4.06 -4.51
N ILE A 134 -15.45 -5.10 -4.30
CA ILE A 134 -15.95 -6.43 -3.93
C ILE A 134 -16.78 -6.38 -2.65
N TRP A 135 -16.29 -5.69 -1.61
CA TRP A 135 -17.05 -5.48 -0.37
C TRP A 135 -18.35 -4.72 -0.59
N GLY A 136 -18.32 -3.66 -1.40
CA GLY A 136 -19.53 -2.93 -1.79
C GLY A 136 -20.57 -3.83 -2.47
N THR A 137 -20.13 -4.69 -3.39
CA THR A 137 -20.99 -5.65 -4.08
C THR A 137 -21.57 -6.70 -3.11
N LEU A 138 -20.79 -7.21 -2.15
CA LEU A 138 -21.27 -8.16 -1.16
C LEU A 138 -22.35 -7.57 -0.25
N ILE A 139 -22.15 -6.34 0.22
CA ILE A 139 -23.16 -5.63 1.03
C ILE A 139 -24.41 -5.40 0.19
N TYR A 140 -24.25 -4.88 -1.04
CA TYR A 140 -25.37 -4.64 -1.95
C TYR A 140 -26.18 -5.92 -2.18
N ALA A 141 -25.50 -7.04 -2.46
CA ALA A 141 -26.16 -8.32 -2.65
C ALA A 141 -26.95 -8.76 -1.40
N LYS A 142 -26.44 -8.57 -0.18
CA LYS A 142 -27.19 -8.95 1.04
C LYS A 142 -28.39 -8.06 1.35
N TYR A 143 -28.39 -6.80 0.92
CA TYR A 143 -29.49 -5.86 1.18
C TYR A 143 -30.58 -5.87 0.11
N TYR A 144 -30.24 -6.23 -1.12
CA TYR A 144 -31.14 -6.11 -2.28
C TYR A 144 -31.44 -7.43 -2.99
N ALA A 145 -30.78 -8.53 -2.63
CA ALA A 145 -31.19 -9.88 -3.02
C ALA A 145 -32.08 -10.49 -1.93
#